data_AF-A0A5J4P5L4-F1
#
_entry.id   AF-A0A5J4P5L4-F1
#
_cell.length_a   1.000
_cell.length_b   1.000
_cell.length_c   1.000
_cell.angle_alpha   90.00
_cell.angle_beta   90.00
_cell.angle_gamma   90.00
#
_symmetry.space_group_name_H-M   'P 1'
#
loop_
_entity.id
_entity.type
_entity.pdbx_description
1 polymer ?
#
loop_
_entity_poly.entity_id
_entity_poly.type
_entity_poly.pdbx_seq_one_letter_code
_entity_poly.pdbx_strand_id
1 'polypeptide(L)' 'MLERMPEELLNRVEGVTPDMADSMRKIVCRCFPKAIRVIDRFHVRKLTCDTLREMRI' A
#
# COMPACT_ATOMS: atom_id res chain seq x y z
N MET A 1 -0.71 -25.90 -2.25
CA MET A 1 -1.96 -25.41 -2.88
C MET A 1 -2.29 -24.10 -2.18
N LEU A 2 -2.30 -22.96 -2.89
CA LEU A 2 -2.70 -21.70 -2.28
C LEU A 2 -4.23 -21.70 -2.18
N GLU A 3 -4.76 -21.79 -0.97
CA GLU A 3 -6.19 -21.68 -0.74
C GLU A 3 -6.66 -20.30 -1.21
N ARG A 4 -7.57 -20.26 -2.19
CA ARG A 4 -8.13 -19.01 -2.69
C ARG A 4 -9.12 -18.50 -1.65
N MET A 5 -8.85 -17.34 -1.08
CA MET A 5 -9.82 -16.67 -0.22
C MET A 5 -11.10 -16.35 -1.01
N PRO A 6 -12.29 -16.53 -0.39
CA PRO A 6 -13.55 -16.09 -0.96
C PRO A 6 -13.54 -14.60 -1.30
N GLU A 7 -14.09 -14.25 -2.47
CA GLU A 7 -14.15 -12.87 -2.95
C GLU A 7 -14.98 -11.96 -2.03
N GLU A 8 -15.98 -12.52 -1.33
CA GLU A 8 -16.74 -11.81 -0.29
C GLU A 8 -15.86 -11.34 0.85
N LEU A 9 -14.89 -12.13 1.31
CA LEU A 9 -13.98 -11.71 2.39
C LEU A 9 -13.03 -10.63 1.91
N LEU A 10 -12.57 -10.73 0.66
CA LEU A 10 -11.72 -9.72 0.02
C LEU A 10 -12.45 -8.37 -0.14
N ASN A 11 -13.74 -8.41 -0.47
CA ASN A 11 -14.58 -7.23 -0.63
C ASN A 11 -14.94 -6.54 0.70
N ARG A 12 -14.75 -7.21 1.84
CA ARG A 12 -14.97 -6.62 3.18
C ARG A 12 -13.79 -5.78 3.67
N VAL A 13 -12.67 -5.79 2.95
CA VAL A 13 -11.51 -4.99 3.34
C VAL A 13 -11.74 -3.54 2.92
N GLU A 14 -11.83 -2.65 3.91
CA GLU A 14 -12.11 -1.23 3.71
C GLU A 14 -10.84 -0.39 3.49
N GLY A 15 -9.70 -0.84 4.03
CA GLY A 15 -8.46 -0.07 4.01
C GLY A 15 -7.22 -0.96 3.95
N VAL A 16 -6.27 -0.58 3.10
CA VAL A 16 -4.98 -1.25 2.92
C VAL A 16 -3.88 -0.22 2.76
N THR A 17 -2.77 -0.49 3.45
CA THR A 17 -1.55 0.33 3.38
C THR A 17 -0.46 -0.47 2.69
N PRO A 18 -0.43 -0.54 1.34
CA PRO A 18 0.65 -1.21 0.63
C PRO A 18 1.97 -0.46 0.86
N ASP A 19 3.07 -1.19 1.03
CA ASP A 19 4.38 -0.59 0.90
C ASP A 19 4.57 -0.06 -0.53
N MET A 20 5.47 0.91 -0.70
CA MET A 20 5.62 1.65 -1.97
C MET A 20 6.13 0.79 -3.14
N ALA A 21 6.34 -0.52 -2.99
CA ALA A 21 6.69 -1.38 -4.11
C ALA A 21 5.53 -1.49 -5.13
N ASP A 22 5.87 -1.31 -6.42
CA ASP A 22 4.91 -1.46 -7.53
C ASP A 22 4.28 -2.87 -7.58
N SER A 23 5.00 -3.87 -7.09
CA SER A 23 4.53 -5.25 -6.92
C SER A 23 3.36 -5.33 -5.92
N MET A 24 3.47 -4.69 -4.74
CA MET A 24 2.38 -4.64 -3.78
C MET A 24 1.18 -3.87 -4.31
N ARG A 25 1.44 -2.83 -5.11
CA ARG A 25 0.40 -2.06 -5.78
C ARG A 25 -0.52 -2.95 -6.63
N LYS A 26 0.08 -3.82 -7.45
CA LYS A 26 -0.64 -4.76 -8.33
C LYS A 26 -1.37 -5.85 -7.56
N ILE A 27 -0.74 -6.38 -6.50
CA ILE A 27 -1.34 -7.42 -5.66
C ILE A 27 -2.57 -6.87 -4.93
N VAL A 28 -2.44 -5.69 -4.31
CA VAL A 28 -3.55 -5.06 -3.58
C VAL A 28 -4.72 -4.71 -4.49
N CYS A 29 -4.47 -4.19 -5.70
CA CYS A 29 -5.56 -3.95 -6.66
C CYS A 29 -6.29 -5.24 -7.06
N ARG A 30 -5.57 -6.37 -7.17
CA ARG A 30 -6.15 -7.66 -7.58
C ARG A 30 -6.88 -8.35 -6.43
N CYS A 31 -6.34 -8.25 -5.22
CA CYS A 31 -6.88 -8.94 -4.05
C CYS A 31 -7.91 -8.10 -3.29
N PHE A 32 -7.83 -6.78 -3.30
CA PHE A 32 -8.70 -5.89 -2.53
C PHE A 32 -9.20 -4.72 -3.39
N PRO A 33 -10.00 -5.01 -4.44
CA PRO A 33 -10.40 -3.99 -5.43
C PRO A 33 -11.25 -2.86 -4.83
N LYS A 34 -11.92 -3.11 -3.69
CA LYS A 34 -12.78 -2.13 -3.00
C LYS A 34 -12.09 -1.40 -1.84
N ALA A 35 -10.88 -1.79 -1.47
CA ALA A 35 -10.21 -1.23 -0.32
C ALA A 35 -9.61 0.15 -0.62
N ILE A 36 -9.78 1.08 0.31
CA ILE A 36 -9.16 2.41 0.27
C ILE A 36 -7.66 2.23 0.48
N ARG A 37 -6.89 2.79 -0.45
CA ARG A 37 -5.44 2.67 -0.46
C ARG A 37 -4.84 3.85 0.27
N VAL A 38 -4.48 3.64 1.52
CA VAL A 38 -3.86 4.67 2.35
C VAL A 38 -2.36 4.60 2.16
N ILE A 39 -1.75 5.71 1.76
CA ILE A 39 -0.30 5.83 1.74
C ILE A 39 0.12 6.19 3.16
N ASP A 40 1.02 5.41 3.76
CA ASP A 40 1.40 5.59 5.15
C ASP A 40 2.04 6.98 5.39
N ARG A 41 1.60 7.68 6.44
CA ARG A 41 2.18 8.95 6.92
C ARG A 41 3.68 8.86 7.23
N PHE A 42 4.19 7.70 7.62
CA PHE A 42 5.60 7.42 7.81
C PHE A 42 6.37 7.49 6.48
N HIS A 43 5.78 7.06 5.37
CA HIS A 43 6.43 7.15 4.06
C HIS A 43 6.53 8.59 3.57
N VAL A 44 5.49 9.40 3.75
CA VAL A 44 5.53 10.84 3.42
C VAL A 44 6.62 11.54 4.25
N ARG A 45 6.69 11.26 5.56
CA ARG A 45 7.73 11.80 6.44
C ARG A 45 9.13 11.35 6.04
N LYS A 46 9.31 10.08 5.67
CA LYS A 46 10.59 9.55 5.21
C LYS A 46 11.03 10.24 3.92
N LEU A 47 10.15 10.35 2.92
CA LEU A 47 10.43 11.05 1.67
C LEU A 47 10.81 12.51 1.93
N THR A 48 10.04 13.22 2.75
CA THR A 48 10.36 14.61 3.11
C THR A 48 11.70 14.71 3.84
N CYS A 49 12.00 13.82 4.79
CA CYS A 49 13.29 13.81 5.48
C CYS A 49 14.47 13.52 4.54
N ASP A 50 14.32 12.56 3.64
CA ASP A 50 15.37 12.19 2.67
C ASP A 50 15.62 13.35 1.70
N THR A 51 14.56 13.95 1.15
CA THR A 51 14.65 15.13 0.28
C THR A 51 15.25 16.35 0.98
N LEU A 52 14.86 16.63 2.23
CA LEU A 52 15.43 17.75 3.00
C LEU A 52 16.90 17.53 3.36
N ARG A 53 17.34 16.27 3.52
CA ARG A 53 18.76 15.95 3.72
C ARG A 53 19.57 16.17 2.45
N GLU A 54 19.04 15.83 1.28
CA GLU A 54 19.70 16.09 -0.02
C GLU A 54 19.85 17.58 -0.31
N MET A 55 18.89 18.42 0.12
CA MET A 55 18.98 19.88 0.00
C MET A 55 20.01 20.53 0.93
N ARG A 56 20.53 19.79 1.92
CA ARG A 56 21.48 20.30 2.92
C ARG A 56 22.94 20.07 2.52
N ILE A 57 23.23 20.03 1.22
CA ILE A 57 24.57 20.06 0.65
C ILE A 57 24.88 21.49 0.20
#